data_AF-A0A2V2RES7-F1
#
_entry.id   AF-A0A2V2RES7-F1
#
_cell.length_a   1.000
_cell.length_b   1.000
_cell.length_c   1.000
_cell.angle_alpha   90.00
_cell.angle_beta   90.00
_cell.angle_gamma   90.00
#
_symmetry.space_group_name_H-M   'P 1'
#
loop_
_entity.id
_entity.type
_entity.pdbx_description
1 polymer ?
#
loop_
_entity_poly.entity_id
_entity_poly.type
_entity_poly.pdbx_seq_one_letter_code
_entity_poly.pdbx_strand_id
1 'polypeptide(L)'
;MFLYCILVYEHQSEEIFSFIPPERAENLKKELKKLERFPKEVRLTLMMKLIGYIISRVRNPRMEMVHSSWITEVLKKEDSQVALAIISEFPEDYQKQIAKALGLPDQPIQDSGRYSDDVKEIIFQIFCNEFVSMQLPLEPGLSLGTLYLFREEDLMVLMRHVGVRELARAFVLAGMDVLAALVSRFPEDLKKDFLDGVKSGKQDPERQKLAARRAG
;
A
#
# COMPACT_ATOMS: atom_id res chain seq x y z
N MET A 1 -3.47 -2.86 9.49
CA MET A 1 -3.86 -2.96 10.92
C MET A 1 -2.66 -2.99 11.89
N PHE A 2 -1.75 -3.97 11.87
CA PHE A 2 -0.58 -4.05 12.79
C PHE A 2 0.25 -2.74 12.86
N LEU A 3 0.62 -2.19 11.70
CA LEU A 3 1.35 -0.92 11.59
C LEU A 3 0.57 0.29 12.11
N TYR A 4 -0.75 0.31 11.88
CA TYR A 4 -1.63 1.37 12.38
C TYR A 4 -1.72 1.33 13.91
N CYS A 5 -1.86 0.13 14.49
CA CYS A 5 -1.79 -0.05 15.95
C CYS A 5 -0.44 0.39 16.53
N ILE A 6 0.67 0.15 15.82
CA ILE A 6 2.00 0.57 16.25
C ILE A 6 2.18 2.10 16.23
N LEU A 7 1.75 2.76 15.14
CA LEU A 7 1.83 4.22 15.00
C LEU A 7 0.94 4.94 16.02
N VAL A 8 -0.22 4.38 16.34
CA VAL A 8 -1.16 4.93 17.33
C VAL A 8 -0.75 4.59 18.77
N TYR A 9 -0.07 3.46 19.01
CA TYR A 9 0.41 3.08 20.34
C TYR A 9 1.46 4.04 20.90
N GLU A 10 2.35 4.59 20.07
CA GLU A 10 3.28 5.64 20.53
C GLU A 10 2.56 6.92 21.00
N HIS A 11 1.31 7.13 20.59
CA HIS A 11 0.43 8.21 21.03
C HIS A 11 -0.51 7.81 22.19
N GLN A 12 -0.21 6.70 22.90
CA GLN A 12 -0.82 6.27 24.17
C GLN A 12 -2.31 5.91 24.14
N SER A 13 -2.91 5.61 22.99
CA SER A 13 -4.30 5.15 22.97
C SER A 13 -4.37 3.62 23.05
N GLU A 14 -4.37 3.08 24.28
CA GLU A 14 -4.68 1.66 24.51
C GLU A 14 -6.11 1.29 24.03
N GLU A 15 -6.96 2.29 23.85
CA GLU A 15 -8.33 2.16 23.35
C GLU A 15 -8.38 1.56 21.94
N ILE A 16 -7.31 1.68 21.14
CA ILE A 16 -7.28 1.07 19.80
C ILE A 16 -7.43 -0.45 19.83
N PHE A 17 -7.01 -1.10 20.92
CA PHE A 17 -7.15 -2.55 21.08
C PHE A 17 -8.59 -2.97 21.38
N SER A 18 -9.44 -2.06 21.84
CA SER A 18 -10.85 -2.36 22.12
C SER A 18 -11.66 -2.65 20.85
N PHE A 19 -11.21 -2.14 19.69
CA PHE A 19 -11.83 -2.38 18.39
C PHE A 19 -11.36 -3.66 17.70
N ILE A 20 -10.45 -4.41 18.34
CA ILE A 20 -9.85 -5.64 17.80
C ILE A 20 -10.36 -6.82 18.64
N PRO A 21 -10.65 -7.99 18.03
CA PRO A 21 -10.98 -9.20 18.79
C PRO A 21 -9.93 -9.46 19.89
N PRO A 22 -10.37 -9.82 21.12
CA PRO A 22 -9.51 -9.81 22.31
C PRO A 22 -8.28 -10.71 22.18
N GLU A 23 -8.42 -11.89 21.53
CA GLU A 23 -7.30 -12.80 21.26
C GLU A 23 -6.22 -12.15 20.38
N ARG A 24 -6.62 -11.43 19.33
CA ARG A 24 -5.70 -10.70 18.45
C ARG A 24 -5.12 -9.47 19.16
N ALA A 25 -5.93 -8.75 19.91
CA ALA A 25 -5.49 -7.60 20.70
C ALA A 25 -4.39 -8.00 21.69
N GLU A 26 -4.53 -9.12 22.38
CA GLU A 26 -3.54 -9.59 23.35
C GLU A 26 -2.22 -9.99 22.68
N ASN A 27 -2.30 -10.67 21.54
CA ASN A 27 -1.11 -11.00 20.74
C ASN A 27 -0.40 -9.73 20.24
N LEU A 28 -1.15 -8.73 19.78
CA LEU A 28 -0.62 -7.43 19.37
C LEU A 28 0.07 -6.70 20.52
N LYS A 29 -0.56 -6.67 21.71
CA LYS A 29 0.04 -6.09 22.93
C LYS A 29 1.35 -6.79 23.31
N LYS A 30 1.42 -8.12 23.19
CA LYS A 30 2.65 -8.90 23.45
C LYS A 30 3.77 -8.54 22.47
N GLU A 31 3.48 -8.43 21.17
CA GLU A 31 4.48 -8.02 20.17
C GLU A 31 4.92 -6.56 20.35
N LEU A 32 4.00 -5.65 20.69
CA LEU A 32 4.32 -4.25 20.99
C LEU A 32 5.26 -4.10 22.19
N LYS A 33 5.03 -4.86 23.26
CA LYS A 33 5.96 -4.89 24.41
C LYS A 33 7.37 -5.36 24.05
N LYS A 34 7.53 -6.18 23.01
CA LYS A 34 8.86 -6.54 22.51
C LYS A 34 9.53 -5.36 21.81
N LEU A 35 8.76 -4.54 21.09
CA LEU A 35 9.24 -3.34 20.41
C LEU A 35 9.66 -2.23 21.38
N GLU A 36 9.01 -2.11 22.55
CA GLU A 36 9.37 -1.12 23.58
C GLU A 36 10.81 -1.26 24.10
N ARG A 37 11.43 -2.44 23.94
CA ARG A 37 12.82 -2.69 24.33
C ARG A 37 13.84 -1.90 23.50
N PHE A 38 13.44 -1.37 22.35
CA PHE A 38 14.30 -0.60 21.47
C PHE A 38 14.18 0.91 21.74
N PRO A 39 15.29 1.68 21.61
CA PRO A 39 15.25 3.14 21.62
C PRO A 39 14.27 3.69 20.59
N LYS A 40 13.66 4.86 20.87
CA LYS A 40 12.58 5.43 20.05
C LYS A 40 13.01 5.65 18.58
N GLU A 41 14.23 6.10 18.37
CA GLU A 41 14.82 6.38 17.06
C GLU A 41 14.99 5.08 16.25
N VAL A 42 15.34 3.98 16.92
CA VAL A 42 15.49 2.65 16.33
C VAL A 42 14.12 2.05 16.01
N ARG A 43 13.12 2.24 16.88
CA ARG A 43 11.75 1.80 16.63
C ARG A 43 11.17 2.41 15.37
N LEU A 44 11.27 3.73 15.20
CA LEU A 44 10.78 4.42 14.01
C LEU A 44 11.47 3.90 12.73
N THR A 45 12.79 3.69 12.80
CA THR A 45 13.55 3.15 11.67
C THR A 45 13.10 1.74 11.29
N LEU A 46 12.86 0.87 12.27
CA LEU A 46 12.33 -0.48 12.05
C LEU A 46 10.91 -0.45 11.48
N MET A 47 10.06 0.45 11.96
CA MET A 47 8.72 0.67 11.41
C MET A 47 8.78 1.12 9.95
N MET A 48 9.64 2.08 9.62
CA MET A 48 9.81 2.56 8.25
C MET A 48 10.34 1.46 7.33
N LYS A 49 11.25 0.60 7.81
CA LYS A 49 11.69 -0.58 7.06
C LYS A 49 10.57 -1.60 6.84
N LEU A 50 9.72 -1.84 7.85
CA LEU A 50 8.55 -2.71 7.75
C LEU A 50 7.48 -2.13 6.81
N ILE A 51 7.24 -0.82 6.86
CA ILE A 51 6.38 -0.10 5.91
C ILE A 51 6.95 -0.22 4.51
N GLY A 52 8.25 0.05 4.32
CA GLY A 52 8.91 -0.08 3.03
C GLY A 52 8.84 -1.50 2.47
N TYR A 53 9.02 -2.51 3.33
CA TYR A 53 8.88 -3.93 2.98
C TYR A 53 7.43 -4.30 2.64
N ILE A 54 6.45 -3.77 3.37
CA ILE A 54 5.03 -4.01 3.07
C ILE A 54 4.64 -3.28 1.79
N ILE A 55 5.07 -2.04 1.57
CA ILE A 55 4.81 -1.29 0.34
C ILE A 55 5.46 -1.99 -0.85
N SER A 56 6.71 -2.45 -0.73
CA SER A 56 7.37 -3.22 -1.80
C SER A 56 6.67 -4.55 -2.06
N ARG A 57 6.06 -5.16 -1.03
CA ARG A 57 5.24 -6.36 -1.18
C ARG A 57 3.79 -6.11 -1.59
N VAL A 58 3.24 -4.91 -1.38
CA VAL A 58 1.93 -4.49 -1.89
C VAL A 58 2.03 -4.11 -3.37
N ARG A 59 3.23 -3.69 -3.83
CA ARG A 59 3.56 -3.59 -5.26
C ARG A 59 3.56 -4.93 -5.98
N ASN A 60 3.67 -6.03 -5.25
CA ASN A 60 3.31 -7.34 -5.76
C ASN A 60 1.86 -7.61 -5.34
N PRO A 61 0.87 -7.44 -6.22
CA PRO A 61 -0.48 -7.84 -5.86
C PRO A 61 -0.41 -9.31 -5.42
N ARG A 62 -1.14 -9.67 -4.35
CA ARG A 62 -1.17 -11.04 -3.87
C ARG A 62 -1.86 -11.90 -4.92
N MET A 63 -1.13 -12.26 -5.96
CA MET A 63 -1.56 -13.17 -7.01
C MET A 63 -1.87 -14.56 -6.44
N GLU A 64 -1.39 -14.84 -5.23
CA GLU A 64 -1.82 -15.95 -4.36
C GLU A 64 -3.33 -15.94 -4.05
N MET A 65 -4.00 -14.79 -4.14
CA MET A 65 -5.45 -14.65 -3.95
C MET A 65 -6.24 -14.88 -5.23
N VAL A 66 -5.59 -14.76 -6.40
CA VAL A 66 -6.19 -15.15 -7.68
C VAL A 66 -6.28 -16.67 -7.69
N HIS A 67 -7.34 -17.26 -8.23
CA HIS A 67 -7.42 -18.72 -8.33
C HIS A 67 -6.40 -19.24 -9.35
N SER A 68 -5.67 -20.31 -9.03
CA SER A 68 -4.58 -20.84 -9.86
C SER A 68 -5.03 -21.21 -11.28
N SER A 69 -6.27 -21.68 -11.45
CA SER A 69 -6.83 -21.97 -12.78
C SER A 69 -6.89 -20.75 -13.71
N TRP A 70 -7.12 -19.54 -13.19
CA TRP A 70 -7.13 -18.33 -14.02
C TRP A 70 -5.73 -17.93 -14.46
N ILE A 71 -4.77 -18.03 -13.55
CA ILE A 71 -3.35 -17.85 -13.87
C ILE A 71 -2.94 -18.84 -14.96
N THR A 72 -3.30 -20.12 -14.82
CA THR A 72 -3.04 -21.15 -15.83
C THR A 72 -3.62 -20.81 -17.20
N GLU A 73 -4.86 -20.31 -17.29
CA GLU A 73 -5.48 -19.94 -18.58
C GLU A 73 -4.79 -18.77 -19.27
N VAL A 74 -4.24 -17.81 -18.51
CA VAL A 74 -3.44 -16.73 -19.10
C VAL A 74 -2.07 -17.27 -19.54
N LEU A 75 -1.39 -18.02 -18.69
CA LEU A 75 -0.07 -18.59 -18.98
C LEU A 75 -0.05 -19.54 -20.18
N LYS A 76 -1.16 -20.22 -20.48
CA LYS A 76 -1.29 -21.05 -21.70
C LYS A 76 -1.11 -20.28 -23.01
N LYS A 77 -1.29 -18.96 -22.99
CA LYS A 77 -1.14 -18.09 -24.16
C LYS A 77 0.28 -17.53 -24.31
N GLU A 78 1.10 -17.67 -23.27
CA GLU A 78 2.45 -17.12 -23.21
C GLU A 78 3.49 -18.09 -23.78
N ASP A 79 4.65 -17.55 -24.13
CA ASP A 79 5.81 -18.38 -24.45
C ASP A 79 6.22 -19.22 -23.23
N SER A 80 6.65 -20.46 -23.47
CA SER A 80 7.02 -21.39 -22.39
C SER A 80 8.07 -20.85 -21.43
N GLN A 81 9.03 -20.04 -21.92
CA GLN A 81 10.09 -19.48 -21.09
C GLN A 81 9.58 -18.29 -20.26
N VAL A 82 8.68 -17.50 -20.83
CA VAL A 82 8.00 -16.41 -20.11
C VAL A 82 7.11 -16.99 -19.02
N ALA A 83 6.37 -18.05 -19.32
CA ALA A 83 5.52 -18.72 -18.35
C ALA A 83 6.34 -19.29 -17.18
N LEU A 84 7.48 -19.95 -17.46
CA LEU A 84 8.36 -20.44 -16.40
C LEU A 84 8.94 -19.31 -15.53
N ALA A 85 9.35 -18.20 -16.16
CA ALA A 85 9.85 -17.02 -15.44
C ALA A 85 8.77 -16.38 -14.56
N ILE A 86 7.51 -16.33 -15.02
CA ILE A 86 6.38 -15.85 -14.19
C ILE A 86 6.12 -16.83 -13.04
N ILE A 87 6.13 -18.14 -13.32
CA ILE A 87 5.84 -19.14 -12.30
C ILE A 87 6.90 -19.12 -11.20
N SER A 88 8.18 -18.93 -11.53
CA SER A 88 9.26 -18.90 -10.53
C SER A 88 9.13 -17.80 -9.49
N GLU A 89 8.35 -16.75 -9.76
CA GLU A 89 8.11 -15.64 -8.82
C GLU A 89 7.03 -15.96 -7.76
N PHE A 90 6.26 -17.05 -7.91
CA PHE A 90 5.26 -17.47 -6.92
C PHE A 90 5.87 -18.28 -5.77
N PRO A 91 5.18 -18.39 -4.61
CA PRO A 91 5.56 -19.36 -3.57
C PRO A 91 5.51 -20.81 -4.09
N GLU A 92 6.41 -21.66 -3.60
CA GLU A 92 6.61 -23.04 -4.10
C GLU A 92 5.32 -23.88 -4.14
N ASP A 93 4.48 -23.81 -3.11
CA ASP A 93 3.20 -24.54 -3.07
C ASP A 93 2.25 -24.09 -4.19
N TYR A 94 2.31 -22.81 -4.56
CA TYR A 94 1.49 -22.22 -5.60
C TYR A 94 2.05 -22.53 -6.99
N GLN A 95 3.38 -22.55 -7.13
CA GLN A 95 4.07 -23.03 -8.33
C GLN A 95 3.61 -24.45 -8.69
N LYS A 96 3.59 -25.37 -7.72
CA LYS A 96 3.15 -26.77 -7.92
C LYS A 96 1.72 -26.87 -8.44
N GLN A 97 0.81 -26.03 -7.92
CA GLN A 97 -0.58 -26.00 -8.37
C GLN A 97 -0.69 -25.55 -9.83
N ILE A 98 0.01 -24.46 -10.19
CA ILE A 98 0.00 -23.92 -11.55
C ILE A 98 0.68 -24.90 -12.52
N ALA A 99 1.82 -25.47 -12.14
CA ALA A 99 2.58 -26.44 -12.91
C ALA A 99 1.74 -27.69 -13.23
N LYS A 100 1.07 -28.25 -12.22
CA LYS A 100 0.16 -29.38 -12.39
C LYS A 100 -0.98 -29.06 -13.35
N ALA A 101 -1.55 -27.87 -13.26
CA ALA A 101 -2.64 -27.43 -14.15
C ALA A 101 -2.19 -27.18 -15.60
N LEU A 102 -0.91 -26.84 -15.81
CA LEU A 102 -0.27 -26.72 -17.12
C LEU A 102 0.23 -28.07 -17.68
N GLY A 103 0.21 -29.15 -16.89
CA GLY A 103 0.75 -30.44 -17.28
C GLY A 103 2.29 -30.50 -17.28
N LEU A 104 2.92 -29.63 -16.51
CA LEU A 104 4.38 -29.64 -16.31
C LEU A 104 4.78 -30.75 -15.31
N PRO A 105 6.00 -31.30 -15.42
CA PRO A 105 6.49 -32.29 -14.48
C PRO A 105 6.55 -31.73 -13.05
N ASP A 106 6.33 -32.60 -12.06
CA ASP A 106 6.37 -32.29 -10.62
C ASP A 106 7.82 -32.14 -10.11
N GLN A 107 8.62 -31.39 -10.86
CA GLN A 107 9.98 -31.01 -10.50
C GLN A 107 9.98 -29.55 -10.06
N PRO A 108 10.93 -29.15 -9.21
CA PRO A 108 11.11 -27.74 -8.88
C PRO A 108 11.25 -26.93 -10.17
N ILE A 109 10.43 -25.88 -10.33
CA ILE A 109 10.57 -24.98 -11.46
C ILE A 109 11.87 -24.22 -11.27
N GLN A 110 12.90 -24.67 -11.98
CA GLN A 110 14.16 -23.98 -12.07
C GLN A 110 14.03 -22.92 -13.16
N ASP A 111 14.32 -21.69 -12.79
CA ASP A 111 14.52 -20.63 -13.75
C ASP A 111 15.61 -21.07 -14.76
N SER A 112 15.32 -20.92 -16.05
CA SER A 112 16.25 -21.26 -17.12
C SER A 112 17.45 -20.32 -17.17
N GLY A 113 17.47 -19.26 -16.36
CA GLY A 113 18.53 -18.25 -16.32
C GLY A 113 18.56 -17.39 -17.59
N ARG A 114 17.54 -17.53 -18.45
CA ARG A 114 17.46 -16.81 -19.73
C ARG A 114 17.28 -15.30 -19.55
N TYR A 115 16.59 -14.91 -18.48
CA TYR A 115 16.29 -13.52 -18.15
C TYR A 115 17.04 -13.10 -16.88
N SER A 116 17.60 -11.90 -16.89
CA SER A 116 18.10 -11.27 -15.66
C SER A 116 16.94 -11.01 -14.69
N ASP A 117 17.24 -10.93 -13.41
CA ASP A 117 16.22 -10.74 -12.37
C ASP A 117 15.40 -9.46 -12.57
N ASP A 118 16.03 -8.36 -13.01
CA ASP A 118 15.34 -7.12 -13.37
C ASP A 118 14.30 -7.32 -14.48
N VAL A 119 14.61 -8.17 -15.47
CA VAL A 119 13.71 -8.46 -16.59
C VAL A 119 12.56 -9.36 -16.12
N LYS A 120 12.84 -10.33 -15.23
CA LYS A 120 11.78 -11.16 -14.63
C LYS A 120 10.82 -10.32 -13.81
N GLU A 121 11.32 -9.38 -13.01
CA GLU A 121 10.48 -8.47 -12.23
C GLU A 121 9.56 -7.66 -13.14
N ILE A 122 10.07 -7.13 -14.25
CA ILE A 122 9.25 -6.40 -15.23
C ILE A 122 8.20 -7.31 -15.87
N ILE A 123 8.58 -8.51 -16.31
CA ILE A 123 7.66 -9.50 -16.88
C ILE A 123 6.54 -9.82 -15.87
N PHE A 124 6.90 -10.06 -14.62
CA PHE A 124 5.96 -10.40 -13.55
C PHE A 124 5.01 -9.23 -13.24
N GLN A 125 5.51 -7.99 -13.21
CA GLN A 125 4.69 -6.80 -13.04
C GLN A 125 3.69 -6.62 -14.19
N ILE A 126 4.13 -6.83 -15.44
CA ILE A 126 3.24 -6.78 -16.61
C ILE A 126 2.15 -7.84 -16.48
N PHE A 127 2.52 -9.07 -16.13
CA PHE A 127 1.56 -10.16 -15.91
C PHE A 127 0.56 -9.83 -14.81
N CYS A 128 1.02 -9.27 -13.68
CA CYS A 128 0.16 -8.86 -12.57
C CYS A 128 -0.90 -7.82 -12.98
N ASN A 129 -0.58 -6.95 -13.95
CA ASN A 129 -1.51 -5.92 -14.43
C ASN A 129 -2.77 -6.51 -15.09
N GLU A 130 -2.69 -7.72 -15.67
CA GLU A 130 -3.85 -8.43 -16.23
C GLU A 130 -4.90 -8.77 -15.15
N PHE A 131 -4.48 -8.89 -13.88
CA PHE A 131 -5.34 -9.28 -12.77
C PHE A 131 -5.68 -8.13 -11.81
N VAL A 132 -5.25 -6.89 -12.12
CA VAL A 132 -5.54 -5.71 -11.28
C VAL A 132 -7.04 -5.48 -11.10
N SER A 133 -7.85 -5.78 -12.12
CA SER A 133 -9.31 -5.66 -12.04
C SER A 133 -9.99 -6.78 -11.24
N MET A 134 -9.30 -7.91 -11.03
CA MET A 134 -9.81 -9.08 -10.31
C MET A 134 -9.46 -9.08 -8.82
N GLN A 135 -8.60 -8.14 -8.41
CA GLN A 135 -8.34 -7.91 -7.00
C GLN A 135 -9.63 -7.44 -6.35
N LEU A 136 -10.15 -8.23 -5.40
CA LEU A 136 -11.15 -7.75 -4.45
C LEU A 136 -10.68 -6.38 -3.97
N PRO A 137 -11.54 -5.34 -3.94
CA PRO A 137 -11.14 -4.04 -3.46
C PRO A 137 -10.52 -4.22 -2.09
N LEU A 138 -9.19 -4.09 -2.03
CA LEU A 138 -8.46 -3.98 -0.78
C LEU A 138 -9.14 -2.84 -0.02
N GLU A 139 -9.32 -3.03 1.29
CA GLU A 139 -9.97 -2.09 2.23
C GLU A 139 -9.89 -0.64 1.73
N PRO A 140 -11.01 0.12 1.78
CA PRO A 140 -11.19 1.37 1.05
C PRO A 140 -9.90 2.18 1.05
N GLY A 141 -9.23 2.16 -0.11
CA GLY A 141 -7.90 2.70 -0.24
C GLY A 141 -7.90 4.12 0.30
N LEU A 142 -6.96 4.38 1.21
CA LEU A 142 -6.75 5.68 1.83
C LEU A 142 -6.39 6.68 0.73
N SER A 143 -7.41 7.26 0.13
CA SER A 143 -7.32 8.25 -0.94
C SER A 143 -7.44 9.64 -0.35
N LEU A 144 -6.94 10.65 -1.07
CA LEU A 144 -7.19 12.05 -0.72
C LEU A 144 -8.71 12.32 -0.59
N GLY A 145 -9.50 11.63 -1.41
CA GLY A 145 -10.96 11.63 -1.35
C GLY A 145 -11.54 11.04 -0.08
N THR A 146 -10.82 10.22 0.68
CA THR A 146 -11.30 9.63 1.95
C THR A 146 -10.74 10.30 3.20
N LEU A 147 -9.77 11.21 3.06
CA LEU A 147 -9.18 11.92 4.19
C LEU A 147 -10.18 12.80 4.95
N TYR A 148 -11.27 13.25 4.31
CA TYR A 148 -12.33 13.97 5.02
C TYR A 148 -13.08 13.09 6.03
N LEU A 149 -12.92 11.76 5.99
CA LEU A 149 -13.49 10.82 6.96
C LEU A 149 -12.64 10.70 8.23
N PHE A 150 -11.43 11.25 8.25
CA PHE A 150 -10.54 11.17 9.40
C PHE A 150 -11.08 11.99 10.57
N ARG A 151 -10.72 11.61 11.80
CA ARG A 151 -11.02 12.46 12.95
C ARG A 151 -10.20 13.75 12.86
N GLU A 152 -10.71 14.81 13.48
CA GLU A 152 -10.06 16.13 13.43
C GLU A 152 -8.65 16.09 14.01
N GLU A 153 -8.46 15.36 15.12
CA GLU A 153 -7.17 15.12 15.75
C GLU A 153 -6.15 14.49 14.81
N ASP A 154 -6.56 13.44 14.06
CA ASP A 154 -5.69 12.74 13.10
C ASP A 154 -5.31 13.65 11.92
N LEU A 155 -6.26 14.46 11.43
CA LEU A 155 -6.02 15.46 10.39
C LEU A 155 -5.01 16.51 10.86
N MET A 156 -5.12 16.96 12.10
CA MET A 156 -4.18 17.91 12.71
C MET A 156 -2.77 17.32 12.86
N VAL A 157 -2.66 16.05 13.24
CA VAL A 157 -1.37 15.34 13.31
C VAL A 157 -0.75 15.21 11.91
N LEU A 158 -1.56 14.84 10.91
CA LEU A 158 -1.12 14.75 9.52
C LEU A 158 -0.62 16.09 9.01
N MET A 159 -1.34 17.18 9.28
CA MET A 159 -0.94 18.54 8.92
C MET A 159 0.35 19.00 9.57
N ARG A 160 0.60 18.62 10.83
CA ARG A 160 1.85 18.95 11.53
C ARG A 160 3.05 18.23 10.93
N HIS A 161 2.88 17.01 10.44
CA HIS A 161 3.96 16.20 9.88
C HIS A 161 4.25 16.52 8.42
N VAL A 162 3.20 16.64 7.60
CA VAL A 162 3.33 16.88 6.15
C VAL A 162 3.51 18.36 5.86
N GLY A 163 2.92 19.22 6.68
CA GLY A 163 2.76 20.65 6.40
C GLY A 163 1.38 20.95 5.81
N VAL A 164 0.72 21.99 6.34
CA VAL A 164 -0.62 22.42 5.93
C VAL A 164 -0.66 22.76 4.43
N ARG A 165 0.40 23.41 3.92
CA ARG A 165 0.47 23.85 2.52
C ARG A 165 0.74 22.70 1.56
N GLU A 166 1.57 21.75 1.96
CA GLU A 166 1.90 20.54 1.21
C GLU A 166 0.66 19.66 1.08
N LEU A 167 -0.08 19.48 2.17
CA LEU A 167 -1.35 18.77 2.16
C LEU A 167 -2.38 19.50 1.29
N ALA A 168 -2.51 20.82 1.44
CA ALA A 168 -3.40 21.64 0.61
C ALA A 168 -3.12 21.52 -0.89
N ARG A 169 -1.86 21.46 -1.29
CA ARG A 169 -1.46 21.26 -2.71
C ARG A 169 -1.90 19.90 -3.24
N ALA A 170 -1.85 18.84 -2.42
CA ALA A 170 -2.34 17.52 -2.80
C ALA A 170 -3.85 17.52 -3.04
N PHE A 171 -4.61 18.28 -2.24
CA PHE A 171 -6.06 18.40 -2.36
C PHE A 171 -6.58 19.14 -3.59
N VAL A 172 -5.71 19.81 -4.36
CA VAL A 172 -6.09 20.42 -5.64
C VAL A 172 -6.68 19.38 -6.60
N LEU A 173 -6.25 18.12 -6.48
CA LEU A 173 -6.70 16.99 -7.32
C LEU A 173 -7.93 16.26 -6.77
N ALA A 174 -8.34 16.51 -5.51
CA ALA A 174 -9.38 15.74 -4.82
C ALA A 174 -10.82 16.22 -5.11
N GLY A 175 -10.98 17.31 -5.88
CA GLY A 175 -12.28 17.92 -6.19
C GLY A 175 -12.74 18.95 -5.16
N MET A 176 -13.59 19.89 -5.59
CA MET A 176 -14.03 21.03 -4.76
C MET A 176 -14.94 20.59 -3.60
N ASP A 177 -15.73 19.53 -3.77
CA ASP A 177 -16.67 19.04 -2.77
C ASP A 177 -15.94 18.42 -1.56
N VAL A 178 -14.92 17.61 -1.83
CA VAL A 178 -14.05 17.01 -0.79
C VAL A 178 -13.29 18.10 -0.06
N LEU A 179 -12.78 19.09 -0.79
CA LEU A 179 -12.09 20.24 -0.21
C LEU A 179 -13.01 21.04 0.72
N ALA A 180 -14.25 21.33 0.30
CA ALA A 180 -15.21 22.07 1.11
C ALA A 180 -15.59 21.29 2.39
N ALA A 181 -15.83 19.98 2.26
CA ALA A 181 -16.11 19.11 3.39
C ALA A 181 -14.96 19.09 4.40
N LEU A 182 -13.71 18.99 3.91
CA LEU A 182 -12.52 19.01 4.75
C LEU A 182 -12.31 20.38 5.43
N VAL A 183 -12.35 21.48 4.67
CA VAL A 183 -12.10 22.84 5.17
C VAL A 183 -13.15 23.27 6.19
N SER A 184 -14.41 22.81 6.05
CA SER A 184 -15.48 23.12 7.01
C SER A 184 -15.16 22.67 8.44
N ARG A 185 -14.28 21.67 8.59
CA ARG A 185 -13.91 21.06 9.88
C ARG A 185 -12.66 21.68 10.51
N PHE A 186 -11.96 22.59 9.82
CA PHE A 186 -10.77 23.22 10.40
C PHE A 186 -11.11 24.42 11.28
N PRO A 187 -10.25 24.75 12.25
CA PRO A 187 -10.19 26.06 12.87
C PRO A 187 -9.96 27.18 11.83
N GLU A 188 -10.51 28.38 12.05
CA GLU A 188 -10.48 29.51 11.09
C GLU A 188 -9.06 29.95 10.69
N ASP A 189 -8.11 29.87 11.63
CA ASP A 189 -6.69 30.13 11.42
C ASP A 189 -6.08 29.16 10.40
N LEU A 190 -6.42 27.88 10.47
CA LEU A 190 -5.94 26.87 9.53
C LEU A 190 -6.69 26.87 8.19
N LYS A 191 -7.97 27.24 8.17
CA LYS A 191 -8.73 27.36 6.91
C LYS A 191 -8.05 28.30 5.94
N LYS A 192 -7.60 29.46 6.43
CA LYS A 192 -6.95 30.48 5.61
C LYS A 192 -5.66 29.95 4.98
N ASP A 193 -4.77 29.38 5.80
CA ASP A 193 -3.49 28.85 5.34
C ASP A 193 -3.66 27.67 4.38
N PHE A 194 -4.66 26.82 4.61
CA PHE A 194 -4.97 25.69 3.73
C PHE A 194 -5.51 26.17 2.38
N LEU A 195 -6.48 27.10 2.36
CA LEU A 195 -7.05 27.64 1.12
C LEU A 195 -6.02 28.39 0.27
N ASP A 196 -5.12 29.14 0.92
CA ASP A 196 -4.02 29.81 0.22
C ASP A 196 -3.03 28.79 -0.37
N GLY A 197 -2.78 27.69 0.34
CA GLY A 197 -2.04 26.53 -0.17
C GLY A 197 -2.67 25.93 -1.43
N VAL A 198 -3.98 25.68 -1.43
CA VAL A 198 -4.73 25.17 -2.60
C VAL A 198 -4.63 26.13 -3.78
N LYS A 199 -4.84 27.44 -3.55
CA LYS A 199 -4.74 28.47 -4.60
C LYS A 199 -3.35 28.53 -5.22
N SER A 200 -2.30 28.45 -4.39
CA SER A 200 -0.92 28.42 -4.88
C SER A 200 -0.62 27.18 -5.74
N GLY A 201 -1.22 26.03 -5.40
CA GLY A 201 -1.06 24.80 -6.18
C GLY A 201 -1.70 24.88 -7.57
N LYS A 202 -2.87 25.54 -7.70
CA LYS A 202 -3.55 25.72 -9.00
C LYS A 202 -2.73 26.52 -10.02
N GLN A 203 -1.76 27.32 -9.58
CA GLN A 203 -0.93 28.14 -10.45
C GLN A 203 0.26 27.39 -11.08
N ASP A 204 0.53 26.13 -10.70
CA ASP A 204 1.60 25.30 -11.26
C ASP A 204 1.12 23.87 -11.58
N PRO A 205 0.35 23.68 -12.67
CA PRO A 205 -0.26 22.40 -13.02
C PRO A 205 0.75 21.33 -13.45
N GLU A 206 1.91 21.74 -13.99
CA GLU A 206 2.94 20.84 -14.51
C GLU A 206 3.71 20.13 -13.39
N ARG A 207 4.03 20.83 -12.28
CA ARG A 207 4.58 20.16 -11.08
C ARG A 207 3.61 19.16 -10.46
N GLN A 208 2.30 19.42 -10.53
CA GLN A 208 1.27 18.55 -9.96
C GLN A 208 1.11 17.24 -10.72
N LYS A 209 1.13 17.28 -12.06
CA LYS A 209 1.14 16.05 -12.88
C LYS A 209 2.36 15.18 -12.60
N LEU A 210 3.52 15.80 -12.37
CA LEU A 210 4.76 15.10 -12.06
C LEU A 210 4.76 14.46 -10.67
N ALA A 211 4.14 15.12 -9.67
CA ALA A 211 3.97 14.58 -8.32
C ALA A 211 2.93 13.45 -8.28
N ALA A 212 1.81 13.60 -8.99
CA ALA A 212 0.78 12.55 -9.11
C ALA A 212 1.31 11.29 -9.79
N ARG A 213 2.15 11.43 -10.84
CA ARG A 213 2.85 10.30 -11.49
C ARG A 213 3.88 9.59 -10.63
N ARG A 214 4.33 10.20 -9.52
CA ARG A 214 5.23 9.57 -8.55
C ARG A 214 4.48 8.92 -7.38
N ALA A 215 3.20 9.25 -7.21
CA ALA A 215 2.35 8.81 -6.11
C ALA A 215 1.34 7.72 -6.51
N GLY A 216 1.01 7.61 -7.80
CA GLY A 216 0.36 6.42 -8.39
C GLY A 216 1.39 5.45 -8.94
#